data_AF-A0AAU9XIT8-F1
#
_entry.id   AF-A0AAU9XIT8-F1
#
_cell.length_a   1.000
_cell.length_b   1.000
_cell.length_c   1.000
_cell.angle_alpha   90.00
_cell.angle_beta   90.00
_cell.angle_gamma   90.00
#
_symmetry.space_group_name_H-M   'P 1'
#
loop_
_entity.id
_entity.type
_entity.pdbx_description
1 polymer ?
#
loop_
_entity_poly.entity_id
_entity_poly.type
_entity_poly.pdbx_seq_one_letter_code
_entity_poly.pdbx_strand_id
1 'polypeptide(L)'
;MTWHEAQTFCRGLKGELVKINSAEENEFVWDLATRQAPSVKYIRIGLKWNSAANDFYWYDHSVPVYKNWATGEPNGNAAEPCGHMYGRSSDRNDWKHWNDFPCERRMGFACQRVL
;
A
#
# COMPACT_ATOMS: atom_id res chain seq x y z
N MET A 1 2.78 8.68 -7.86
CA MET A 1 2.61 9.73 -6.83
C MET A 1 3.35 9.32 -5.56
N THR A 2 3.80 10.29 -4.77
CA THR A 2 4.25 10.06 -3.38
C THR A 2 3.06 9.59 -2.54
N TRP A 3 3.28 9.16 -1.29
CA TRP A 3 2.18 8.73 -0.43
C TRP A 3 1.19 9.86 -0.15
N HIS A 4 1.69 11.04 0.22
CA HIS A 4 0.84 12.19 0.52
C HIS A 4 0.08 12.69 -0.71
N GLU A 5 0.73 12.73 -1.89
CA GLU A 5 0.05 13.05 -3.15
C GLU A 5 -1.08 12.07 -3.48
N ALA A 6 -0.81 10.76 -3.36
CA ALA A 6 -1.79 9.73 -3.68
C ALA A 6 -2.99 9.74 -2.71
N GLN A 7 -2.74 9.92 -1.41
CA GLN A 7 -3.80 10.10 -0.42
C GLN A 7 -4.68 11.31 -0.76
N THR A 8 -4.04 12.44 -1.09
CA THR A 8 -4.75 13.68 -1.43
C THR A 8 -5.59 13.49 -2.69
N PHE A 9 -5.06 12.81 -3.71
CA PHE A 9 -5.80 12.45 -4.91
C PHE A 9 -7.02 11.59 -4.60
N CYS A 10 -6.87 10.52 -3.81
CA CYS A 10 -7.99 9.67 -3.42
C CYS A 10 -9.07 10.44 -2.65
N ARG A 11 -8.68 11.35 -1.75
CA ARG A 11 -9.61 12.23 -1.02
C ARG A 11 -10.39 13.15 -1.94
N GLY A 12 -9.75 13.69 -2.99
CA GLY A 12 -10.43 14.45 -4.03
C GLY A 12 -11.52 13.66 -4.76
N LEU A 13 -11.41 12.32 -4.77
CA LEU A 13 -12.40 11.39 -5.33
C LEU A 13 -13.40 10.86 -4.27
N LYS A 14 -13.50 11.51 -3.10
CA LYS A 14 -14.31 11.03 -1.96
C LYS A 14 -13.92 9.61 -1.54
N GLY A 15 -12.62 9.34 -1.56
CA GLY A 15 -12.04 8.07 -1.19
C GLY A 15 -10.76 8.26 -0.37
N GLU A 16 -10.06 7.17 -0.13
CA GLU A 16 -8.80 7.16 0.60
C GLU A 16 -7.84 6.20 -0.10
N LEU A 17 -6.54 6.20 0.20
CA LEU A 17 -5.69 5.09 -0.22
C LEU A 17 -6.27 3.78 0.32
N VAL A 18 -6.15 2.71 -0.47
CA VAL A 18 -6.79 1.44 -0.14
C VAL A 18 -6.28 0.89 1.19
N LYS A 19 -7.24 0.46 2.01
CA LYS A 19 -7.05 -0.32 3.22
C LYS A 19 -7.37 -1.76 2.89
N ILE A 20 -6.57 -2.71 3.37
CA ILE A 20 -6.72 -4.13 3.04
C ILE A 20 -6.88 -4.91 4.34
N ASN A 21 -8.08 -5.42 4.60
CA ASN A 21 -8.47 -6.09 5.82
C ASN A 21 -8.63 -7.62 5.65
N SER A 22 -8.49 -8.15 4.44
CA SER A 22 -8.54 -9.58 4.17
C SER A 22 -7.69 -9.99 2.97
N ALA A 23 -7.49 -11.31 2.83
CA ALA A 23 -6.80 -11.89 1.68
C ALA A 23 -7.58 -11.64 0.38
N GLU A 24 -8.92 -11.68 0.43
CA GLU A 24 -9.78 -11.41 -0.72
C GLU A 24 -9.66 -9.96 -1.20
N GLU A 25 -9.60 -9.00 -0.27
CA GLU A 25 -9.36 -7.60 -0.60
C GLU A 25 -7.96 -7.41 -1.21
N ASN A 26 -6.95 -8.11 -0.69
CA ASN A 26 -5.59 -8.06 -1.21
C ASN A 26 -5.52 -8.54 -2.67
N GLU A 27 -6.11 -9.70 -2.94
CA GLU A 27 -6.22 -10.29 -4.28
C GLU A 27 -6.99 -9.35 -5.22
N PHE A 28 -8.12 -8.80 -4.76
CA PHE A 28 -8.91 -7.85 -5.55
C PHE A 28 -8.10 -6.62 -5.97
N VAL A 29 -7.34 -6.02 -5.05
CA VAL A 29 -6.48 -4.86 -5.34
C VAL A 29 -5.42 -5.20 -6.38
N TRP A 30 -4.74 -6.34 -6.22
CA TRP A 30 -3.71 -6.78 -7.16
C TRP A 30 -4.27 -7.07 -8.55
N ASP A 31 -5.40 -7.78 -8.63
CA ASP A 31 -6.07 -8.13 -9.87
C ASP A 31 -6.57 -6.89 -10.60
N LEU A 32 -7.17 -5.93 -9.87
CA LEU A 32 -7.62 -4.68 -10.45
C LEU A 32 -6.44 -3.87 -11.01
N ALA A 33 -5.38 -3.71 -10.22
CA ALA A 33 -4.19 -2.97 -10.62
C ALA A 33 -3.51 -3.61 -11.84
N THR A 34 -3.37 -4.94 -11.85
CA THR A 34 -2.73 -5.67 -12.95
C THR A 34 -3.59 -5.64 -14.22
N ARG A 35 -4.92 -5.65 -14.11
CA ARG A 35 -5.80 -5.50 -15.28
C ARG A 35 -5.77 -4.09 -15.87
N GLN A 36 -5.77 -3.06 -15.02
CA GLN A 36 -5.77 -1.66 -15.47
C GLN A 36 -4.39 -1.17 -15.92
N ALA A 37 -3.33 -1.67 -15.28
CA ALA A 37 -1.95 -1.32 -15.57
C ALA A 37 -1.08 -2.60 -15.57
N PRO A 38 -1.04 -3.37 -16.67
CA PRO A 38 -0.34 -4.66 -16.74
C PRO A 38 1.15 -4.60 -16.40
N SER A 39 1.79 -3.45 -16.61
CA SER A 39 3.21 -3.22 -16.32
C SER A 39 3.45 -2.58 -14.94
N VAL A 40 2.45 -2.54 -14.05
CA VAL A 40 2.59 -1.93 -12.72
C VAL A 40 3.59 -2.73 -11.88
N LYS A 41 4.65 -2.05 -11.45
CA LYS A 41 5.67 -2.64 -10.58
C LYS A 41 5.31 -2.60 -9.10
N TYR A 42 4.74 -1.47 -8.67
CA TYR A 42 4.47 -1.18 -7.26
C TYR A 42 3.13 -0.44 -7.13
N ILE A 43 2.32 -0.86 -6.17
CA ILE A 43 0.98 -0.33 -5.92
C ILE A 43 0.96 0.21 -4.49
N ARG A 44 1.02 1.52 -4.34
CA ARG A 44 0.94 2.15 -3.03
C ARG A 44 -0.41 1.91 -2.37
N ILE A 45 -0.38 1.58 -1.08
CA ILE A 45 -1.53 1.32 -0.22
C ILE A 45 -1.54 2.27 0.98
N GLY A 46 -2.63 2.28 1.74
CA GLY A 46 -2.87 3.22 2.84
C GLY A 46 -2.08 2.97 4.12
N LEU A 47 -1.05 2.10 4.11
CA LEU A 47 -0.19 1.85 5.27
C LEU A 47 0.82 2.98 5.48
N LYS A 48 0.99 3.38 6.74
CA LYS A 48 1.98 4.36 7.19
C LYS A 48 2.54 3.98 8.56
N TRP A 49 3.83 4.23 8.78
CA TRP A 49 4.47 4.01 10.07
C TRP A 49 3.93 4.97 11.14
N ASN A 50 3.67 4.44 12.33
CA ASN A 50 3.30 5.21 13.51
C ASN A 50 4.44 5.15 14.54
N SER A 51 5.18 6.26 14.68
CA SER A 51 6.33 6.32 15.59
C SER A 51 5.98 6.18 17.07
N ALA A 52 4.75 6.52 17.48
CA ALA A 52 4.33 6.36 18.88
C ALA A 52 4.04 4.90 19.23
N ALA A 53 3.51 4.13 18.26
CA ALA A 53 3.22 2.72 18.42
C ALA A 53 4.38 1.80 18.01
N ASN A 54 5.38 2.35 17.31
CA ASN A 54 6.49 1.59 16.71
C ASN A 54 6.00 0.43 15.81
N ASP A 55 4.93 0.67 15.03
CA ASP A 55 4.33 -0.29 14.09
C ASP A 55 3.60 0.46 12.95
N PHE A 56 3.19 -0.27 11.92
CA PHE A 56 2.40 0.21 10.79
C PHE A 56 0.90 0.29 11.10
N TYR A 57 0.28 1.39 10.67
CA TYR A 57 -1.14 1.67 10.80
C TYR A 57 -1.72 2.06 9.45
N TRP A 58 -3.03 1.92 9.30
CA TRP A 58 -3.73 2.50 8.16
C TRP A 58 -3.84 4.02 8.29
N TYR A 59 -4.15 4.70 7.17
CA TYR A 59 -4.30 6.16 7.09
C TYR A 59 -5.29 6.74 8.12
N ASP A 60 -6.24 5.93 8.61
CA ASP A 60 -7.27 6.25 9.60
C ASP A 60 -6.85 5.95 11.05
N HIS A 61 -5.57 5.62 11.26
CA HIS A 61 -4.99 5.21 12.55
C HIS A 61 -5.57 3.90 13.12
N SER A 62 -6.21 3.08 12.30
CA SER A 62 -6.57 1.72 12.70
C SER A 62 -5.40 0.74 12.52
N VAL A 63 -5.38 -0.28 13.39
CA VAL A 63 -4.35 -1.34 13.36
C VAL A 63 -4.65 -2.32 12.23
N PRO A 64 -3.65 -2.75 11.44
CA PRO A 64 -3.83 -3.81 10.44
C PRO A 64 -4.14 -5.16 11.11
N VAL A 65 -5.36 -5.66 10.89
CA VAL A 65 -5.80 -7.00 11.33
C VAL A 65 -5.35 -8.10 10.39
N TYR A 66 -5.25 -7.78 9.10
CA TYR A 66 -4.64 -8.60 8.07
C TYR A 66 -3.28 -7.99 7.72
N LYS A 67 -2.27 -8.85 7.55
CA LYS A 67 -0.90 -8.46 7.21
C LYS A 67 -0.40 -9.41 6.12
N ASN A 68 -0.01 -8.86 4.97
CA ASN A 68 0.52 -9.64 3.84
C ASN A 68 1.94 -9.22 3.46
N TRP A 69 2.81 -9.00 4.45
CA TRP A 69 4.20 -8.61 4.21
C TRP A 69 4.95 -9.66 3.38
N ALA A 70 5.83 -9.20 2.50
CA ALA A 70 6.76 -10.07 1.80
C ALA A 70 7.75 -10.69 2.79
N THR A 71 8.42 -11.76 2.38
CA THR A 71 9.42 -12.41 3.24
C THR A 71 10.52 -11.42 3.61
N GLY A 72 10.70 -11.17 4.91
CA GLY A 72 11.69 -10.24 5.44
C GLY A 72 11.20 -8.79 5.59
N GLU A 73 9.93 -8.50 5.27
CA GLU A 73 9.33 -7.18 5.45
C GLU A 73 8.39 -7.16 6.69
N PRO A 74 8.15 -5.99 7.29
CA PRO A 74 8.82 -4.71 7.02
C PRO A 74 10.25 -4.67 7.59
N ASN A 75 11.21 -4.08 6.88
CA ASN A 75 12.61 -4.00 7.31
C ASN A 75 13.17 -2.58 7.52
N GLY A 76 12.48 -1.56 7.03
CA GLY A 76 12.89 -0.16 7.11
C GLY A 76 12.27 0.61 8.27
N ASN A 77 11.15 0.14 8.83
CA ASN A 77 10.46 0.75 9.97
C ASN A 77 10.23 2.27 9.76
N ALA A 78 10.69 3.11 10.70
CA ALA A 78 10.59 4.56 10.61
C ALA A 78 11.38 5.18 9.44
N ALA A 79 12.39 4.50 8.90
CA ALA A 79 13.17 4.96 7.76
C ALA A 79 12.43 4.75 6.42
N GLU A 80 11.46 3.83 6.39
CA GLU A 80 10.64 3.52 5.22
C GLU A 80 9.14 3.62 5.55
N PRO A 81 8.63 4.80 5.90
CA PRO A 81 7.41 4.89 6.70
C PRO A 81 6.09 4.71 5.93
N CYS A 82 6.10 4.12 4.73
CA CYS A 82 4.92 3.95 3.89
C CYS A 82 4.86 2.58 3.21
N GLY A 83 3.68 1.95 3.17
CA GLY A 83 3.51 0.65 2.52
C GLY A 83 3.20 0.72 1.02
N HIS A 84 3.64 -0.29 0.29
CA HIS A 84 3.17 -0.63 -1.05
C HIS A 84 3.06 -2.14 -1.23
N MET A 85 2.36 -2.56 -2.28
CA MET A 85 2.23 -3.94 -2.72
C MET A 85 3.06 -4.15 -4.00
N TYR A 86 3.77 -5.27 -4.09
CA TYR A 86 4.45 -5.68 -5.32
C TYR A 86 3.45 -6.06 -6.41
N GLY A 87 3.54 -5.36 -7.55
CA GLY A 87 2.78 -5.67 -8.75
C GLY A 87 3.41 -6.81 -9.56
N ARG A 88 2.74 -7.24 -10.63
CA ARG A 88 3.19 -8.36 -11.47
C ARG A 88 4.54 -8.14 -12.15
N SER A 89 4.88 -6.88 -12.46
CA SER A 89 6.14 -6.52 -13.12
C SER A 89 7.21 -6.04 -12.13
N SER A 90 7.04 -6.30 -10.83
CA SER A 90 8.04 -5.92 -9.82
C SER A 90 9.35 -6.66 -10.03
N ASP A 91 10.44 -6.04 -9.57
CA ASP A 91 11.78 -6.62 -9.67
C ASP A 91 12.02 -7.76 -8.64
N ARG A 92 11.07 -7.98 -7.71
CA ARG A 92 11.02 -9.12 -6.79
C ARG A 92 9.92 -10.12 -7.19
N ASN A 93 10.09 -11.40 -6.83
CA ASN A 93 9.09 -12.46 -7.03
C ASN A 93 8.10 -12.57 -5.84
N ASP A 94 7.88 -11.47 -5.11
CA ASP A 94 6.97 -11.38 -3.95
C ASP A 94 5.65 -10.71 -4.34
N TRP A 95 5.14 -10.96 -5.55
CA TRP A 95 3.93 -10.32 -6.05
C TRP A 95 2.78 -10.49 -5.05
N LYS A 96 1.89 -9.49 -4.99
CA LYS A 96 0.73 -9.42 -4.08
C LYS A 96 1.08 -9.17 -2.62
N HIS A 97 2.34 -9.32 -2.23
CA HIS A 97 2.81 -9.06 -0.87
C HIS A 97 3.23 -7.60 -0.70
N TRP A 98 3.31 -7.17 0.56
CA TRP A 98 3.57 -5.80 0.96
C TRP A 98 5.04 -5.57 1.31
N ASN A 99 5.46 -4.33 1.17
CA ASN A 99 6.80 -3.86 1.52
C ASN A 99 6.69 -2.44 2.06
N ASP A 100 7.46 -2.13 3.10
CA ASP A 100 7.63 -0.76 3.55
C ASP A 100 8.64 -0.03 2.66
N PHE A 101 8.44 1.27 2.41
CA PHE A 101 9.29 2.02 1.49
C PHE A 101 9.23 3.53 1.77
N PRO A 102 10.23 4.32 1.36
CA PRO A 102 10.21 5.76 1.58
C PRO A 102 8.99 6.42 0.91
N CYS A 103 8.26 7.24 1.67
CA CYS A 103 7.02 7.88 1.23
C CYS A 103 7.20 8.78 -0.01
N GLU A 104 8.40 9.34 -0.20
CA GLU A 104 8.74 10.27 -1.29
C GLU A 104 8.93 9.58 -2.64
N ARG A 105 8.99 8.25 -2.66
CA ARG A 105 9.15 7.49 -3.90
C ARG A 105 7.85 7.51 -4.70
N ARG A 106 7.93 7.83 -5.99
CA ARG A 106 6.75 7.90 -6.85
C ARG A 106 6.45 6.52 -7.44
N MET A 107 5.21 6.07 -7.31
CA MET A 107 4.74 4.79 -7.86
C MET A 107 3.24 4.85 -8.21
N GLY A 108 2.70 3.74 -8.74
CA GLY A 108 1.25 3.54 -8.88
C GLY A 108 0.58 3.42 -7.51
N PHE A 109 -0.75 3.54 -7.45
CA PHE A 109 -1.50 3.51 -6.20
C PHE A 109 -2.93 3.02 -6.45
N ALA A 110 -3.60 2.57 -5.39
CA ALA A 110 -5.01 2.20 -5.43
C ALA A 110 -5.81 3.01 -4.41
N CYS A 111 -6.94 3.57 -4.85
CA CYS A 111 -7.90 4.23 -3.98
C CYS A 111 -9.04 3.26 -3.63
N GLN A 112 -9.58 3.40 -2.43
CA GLN A 112 -10.89 2.87 -2.05
C GLN A 112 -11.89 4.01 -1.94
N ARG A 113 -13.14 3.78 -2.37
CA ARG A 113 -14.23 4.72 -2.11
C ARG A 113 -14.70 4.54 -0.67
N VAL A 114 -14.97 5.64 0.01
CA VAL A 114 -15.64 5.64 1.31
C VAL A 114 -17.07 6.12 1.04
N LEU A 115 -18.05 5.27 1.35
CA LEU A 115 -19.48 5.59 1.24
C LEU A 115 -19.98 6.24 2.52
#